data_AF-A0A813SCA6-F1
#
_entry.id   AF-A0A813SCA6-F1
#
_cell.length_a   1.000
_cell.length_b   1.000
_cell.length_c   1.000
_cell.angle_alpha   90.00
_cell.angle_beta   90.00
_cell.angle_gamma   90.00
#
_symmetry.space_group_name_H-M   'P 1'
#
loop_
_entity.id
_entity.type
_entity.pdbx_description
1 polymer ?
#
loop_
_entity_poly.entity_id
_entity_poly.type
_entity_poly.pdbx_seq_one_letter_code
_entity_poly.pdbx_strand_id
1 'polypeptide(L)'
;MLISMHIRSILGDLYNQSFDSSGCIFFGYVAIVLLGMLYMTFINQAFYRLIRIAYPQHRRFQSVKLYIILPIIEIIIITSILLCILIPFNGMTYLPNDHFCNTTFTNIPSILPTAFVVYIGPFCCISFIYIHITRFIHQQGNKQTLVIKQRQARDLLIIRRILIIVSLLLILGIPAMTVLFMFVITGEEHPLLARIVFFPISVSQAGLSVALLFSIPQLKNIVLSLQLKTSTVTPVNRAVQGTIQMNTIAGTQ
;
A
#
# COMPACT_ATOMS: atom_id res chain seq x y z
N MET A 1 -5.20 -9.87 -4.65
CA MET A 1 -6.65 -9.60 -4.77
C MET A 1 -6.99 -8.79 -6.02
N LEU A 2 -6.41 -7.60 -6.23
CA LEU A 2 -6.65 -6.80 -7.45
C LEU A 2 -6.35 -7.58 -8.75
N ILE A 3 -5.29 -8.39 -8.79
CA ILE A 3 -4.99 -9.23 -9.97
C ILE A 3 -6.13 -10.24 -10.24
N SER A 4 -6.67 -10.87 -9.19
CA SER A 4 -7.80 -11.81 -9.32
C SER A 4 -9.06 -11.11 -9.84
N MET A 5 -9.28 -9.86 -9.42
CA MET A 5 -10.36 -9.01 -9.92
C MET A 5 -10.20 -8.67 -11.40
N HIS A 6 -9.00 -8.30 -11.85
CA HIS A 6 -8.72 -8.04 -13.27
C HIS A 6 -8.88 -9.30 -14.12
N ILE A 7 -8.41 -10.46 -13.64
CA ILE A 7 -8.59 -11.74 -14.33
C ILE A 7 -10.08 -12.04 -14.52
N ARG A 8 -10.92 -11.83 -13.49
CA ARG A 8 -12.37 -12.02 -13.61
C ARG A 8 -13.01 -11.08 -14.64
N SER A 9 -12.61 -9.81 -14.67
CA SER A 9 -13.10 -8.85 -15.66
C SER A 9 -12.74 -9.30 -17.09
N ILE A 10 -11.48 -9.71 -17.32
CA ILE A 10 -11.02 -10.22 -18.63
C ILE A 10 -11.76 -11.51 -19.04
N LEU A 11 -11.97 -12.45 -18.10
CA LEU A 11 -12.72 -13.67 -18.36
C LEU A 11 -14.21 -13.37 -18.65
N GLY A 12 -14.77 -12.38 -17.97
CA GLY A 12 -16.13 -11.89 -18.20
C GLY A 12 -16.30 -11.40 -19.64
N ASP A 13 -15.37 -10.57 -20.12
CA ASP A 13 -15.39 -10.07 -21.50
C ASP A 13 -15.24 -11.18 -22.55
N LEU A 14 -14.30 -12.11 -22.32
CA LEU A 14 -13.96 -13.15 -23.30
C LEU A 14 -15.05 -14.20 -23.45
N TYR A 15 -15.72 -14.54 -22.35
CA TYR A 15 -16.67 -15.65 -22.30
C TYR A 15 -18.12 -15.21 -22.04
N ASN A 16 -18.37 -13.90 -21.92
CA ASN A 16 -19.66 -13.31 -21.55
C ASN A 16 -20.26 -13.94 -20.27
N GLN A 17 -19.39 -14.25 -19.30
CA GLN A 17 -19.78 -14.96 -18.08
C GLN A 17 -20.11 -13.95 -16.97
N SER A 18 -21.28 -14.11 -16.33
CA SER A 18 -21.63 -13.34 -15.15
C SER A 18 -20.94 -13.92 -13.90
N PHE A 19 -20.36 -13.05 -13.08
CA PHE A 19 -19.72 -13.41 -11.80
C PHE A 19 -20.50 -12.87 -10.59
N ASP A 20 -21.81 -12.65 -10.78
CA ASP A 20 -22.71 -12.16 -9.74
C ASP A 20 -22.85 -13.21 -8.63
N SER A 21 -22.02 -13.05 -7.60
CA SER A 21 -21.87 -13.99 -6.51
C SER A 21 -21.59 -13.23 -5.24
N SER A 22 -22.04 -13.77 -4.10
CA SER A 22 -21.73 -13.23 -2.78
C SER A 22 -20.23 -13.06 -2.55
N GLY A 23 -19.41 -13.95 -3.14
CA GLY A 23 -17.96 -13.84 -3.12
C GLY A 23 -17.44 -12.58 -3.83
N CYS A 24 -18.01 -12.20 -4.98
CA CYS A 24 -17.63 -10.99 -5.70
C CYS A 24 -17.91 -9.73 -4.86
N ILE A 25 -19.09 -9.66 -4.25
CA ILE A 25 -19.48 -8.58 -3.34
C ILE A 25 -18.52 -8.50 -2.15
N PHE A 26 -18.26 -9.63 -1.48
CA PHE A 26 -17.32 -9.72 -0.37
C PHE A 26 -15.91 -9.23 -0.75
N PHE A 27 -15.37 -9.66 -1.89
CA PHE A 27 -14.07 -9.20 -2.36
C PHE A 27 -14.03 -7.70 -2.64
N GLY A 28 -15.13 -7.13 -3.14
CA GLY A 28 -15.25 -5.68 -3.32
C GLY A 28 -15.18 -4.93 -1.99
N TYR A 29 -15.90 -5.38 -0.95
CA TYR A 29 -15.81 -4.81 0.40
C TYR A 29 -14.37 -4.87 0.94
N VAL A 30 -13.74 -6.03 0.83
CA VAL A 30 -12.34 -6.21 1.26
C VAL A 30 -11.41 -5.28 0.48
N ALA A 31 -11.66 -5.01 -0.81
CA ALA A 31 -10.85 -4.10 -1.61
C ALA A 31 -10.90 -2.68 -1.08
N ILE A 32 -12.10 -2.17 -0.79
CA ILE A 32 -12.29 -0.81 -0.27
C ILE A 32 -11.66 -0.68 1.12
N VAL A 33 -11.86 -1.68 2.00
CA VAL A 33 -11.26 -1.69 3.34
C VAL A 33 -9.73 -1.72 3.25
N LEU A 34 -9.14 -2.58 2.41
CA LEU A 34 -7.69 -2.63 2.21
C LEU A 34 -7.13 -1.33 1.63
N LEU A 35 -7.87 -0.68 0.73
CA LEU A 35 -7.49 0.62 0.19
C LEU A 35 -7.51 1.70 1.27
N GLY A 36 -8.57 1.76 2.09
CA GLY A 36 -8.63 2.67 3.24
C GLY A 36 -7.50 2.43 4.23
N MET A 37 -7.21 1.15 4.53
CA MET A 37 -6.10 0.73 5.39
C MET A 37 -4.74 1.20 4.89
N LEU A 38 -4.53 1.17 3.58
CA LEU A 38 -3.30 1.67 2.96
C LEU A 38 -3.12 3.17 3.23
N TYR A 39 -4.17 3.97 3.06
CA TYR A 39 -4.14 5.41 3.33
C TYR A 39 -3.95 5.75 4.82
N MET A 40 -4.65 5.06 5.72
CA MET A 40 -4.46 5.23 7.17
C MET A 40 -3.04 4.90 7.60
N THR A 41 -2.41 3.89 6.99
CA THR A 41 -1.00 3.54 7.24
C THR A 41 -0.08 4.72 6.91
N PHE A 42 -0.35 5.49 5.86
CA PHE A 42 0.41 6.71 5.55
C PHE A 42 0.17 7.84 6.55
N ILE A 43 -1.06 8.01 7.03
CA ILE A 43 -1.38 8.97 8.11
C ILE A 43 -0.58 8.61 9.36
N ASN A 44 -0.59 7.35 9.79
CA ASN A 44 0.20 6.86 10.92
C ASN A 44 1.69 7.17 10.77
N GLN A 45 2.25 6.92 9.59
CA GLN A 45 3.65 7.22 9.31
C GLN A 45 3.94 8.73 9.40
N ALA A 46 3.03 9.58 8.93
CA ALA A 46 3.15 11.03 9.04
C ALA A 46 3.01 11.50 10.50
N PHE A 47 2.04 10.96 11.23
CA PHE A 47 1.77 11.28 12.63
C PHE A 47 2.93 10.87 13.55
N TYR A 48 3.50 9.68 13.32
CA TYR A 48 4.72 9.23 14.00
C TYR A 48 5.86 10.25 13.85
N ARG A 49 6.06 10.76 12.62
CA ARG A 49 7.10 11.75 12.34
C ARG A 49 6.80 13.07 12.99
N LEU A 50 5.55 13.50 12.99
CA LEU A 50 5.13 14.70 13.70
C LEU A 50 5.47 14.61 15.19
N ILE A 51 5.10 13.51 15.86
CA ILE A 51 5.44 13.29 17.27
C ILE A 51 6.95 13.35 17.48
N ARG A 52 7.72 12.62 16.67
CA ARG A 52 9.17 12.53 16.82
C ARG A 52 9.89 13.87 16.59
N ILE A 53 9.44 14.68 15.63
CA ILE A 53 10.07 15.95 15.26
C ILE A 53 9.61 17.09 16.16
N ALA A 54 8.29 17.21 16.38
CA ALA A 54 7.70 18.32 17.11
C ALA A 54 7.75 18.12 18.64
N TYR A 55 7.69 16.88 19.13
CA TYR A 55 7.60 16.57 20.57
C TYR A 55 8.69 15.58 21.05
N PRO A 56 9.99 15.87 20.84
CA PRO A 56 11.07 14.94 21.17
C PRO A 56 11.18 14.64 22.67
N GLN A 57 10.75 15.56 23.55
CA GLN A 57 10.88 15.41 25.01
C GLN A 57 9.80 14.50 25.64
N HIS A 58 8.68 14.26 24.96
CA HIS A 58 7.56 13.53 25.53
C HIS A 58 7.72 12.01 25.34
N ARG A 59 8.49 11.36 26.22
CA ARG A 59 8.79 9.91 26.16
C ARG A 59 7.56 9.00 26.07
N ARG A 60 6.41 9.40 26.65
CA ARG A 60 5.17 8.59 26.63
C ARG A 60 4.68 8.33 25.20
N PHE A 61 4.73 9.34 24.33
CA PHE A 61 4.28 9.22 22.93
C PHE A 61 5.25 8.45 22.04
N GLN A 62 6.45 8.12 22.54
CA GLN A 62 7.47 7.36 21.82
C GLN A 62 7.50 5.88 22.20
N SER A 63 6.51 5.42 22.98
CA SER A 63 6.44 4.01 23.39
C SER A 63 6.10 3.10 22.20
N VAL A 64 6.82 1.98 22.07
CA VAL A 64 6.56 0.96 21.03
C VAL A 64 5.13 0.41 21.12
N LYS A 65 4.59 0.31 22.36
CA LYS A 65 3.22 -0.14 22.61
C LYS A 65 2.19 0.74 21.90
N LEU A 66 2.35 2.06 21.96
CA LEU A 66 1.46 3.00 21.27
C LEU A 66 1.46 2.75 19.75
N TYR A 67 2.63 2.49 19.16
CA TYR A 67 2.76 2.25 17.72
C TYR A 67 2.20 0.92 17.24
N ILE A 68 2.06 -0.07 18.12
CA ILE A 68 1.39 -1.34 17.80
C ILE A 68 -0.12 -1.20 17.98
N ILE A 69 -0.56 -0.53 19.05
CA ILE A 69 -1.97 -0.35 19.38
C ILE A 69 -2.68 0.56 18.37
N LEU A 70 -2.02 1.64 17.93
CA LEU A 70 -2.64 2.64 17.06
C LEU A 70 -3.13 2.07 15.71
N PRO A 71 -2.33 1.32 14.94
CA PRO A 71 -2.82 0.66 13.72
C PRO A 71 -3.97 -0.31 13.96
N ILE A 72 -3.98 -1.03 15.09
CA ILE A 72 -5.07 -1.98 15.42
C ILE A 72 -6.38 -1.21 15.65
N ILE A 73 -6.32 -0.12 16.42
CA ILE A 73 -7.48 0.74 16.65
C ILE A 73 -7.98 1.32 15.34
N GLU A 74 -7.07 1.79 14.47
CA GLU A 74 -7.44 2.33 13.17
C GLU A 74 -8.09 1.29 12.25
N ILE A 75 -7.61 0.05 12.23
CA ILE A 75 -8.25 -1.06 11.48
C ILE A 75 -9.70 -1.20 11.92
N ILE A 76 -9.94 -1.23 13.23
CA ILE A 76 -11.27 -1.40 13.79
C ILE A 76 -12.15 -0.21 13.41
N ILE A 77 -11.65 1.02 13.56
CA ILE A 77 -12.40 2.25 13.25
C ILE A 77 -12.73 2.32 11.76
N ILE A 78 -11.76 2.15 10.86
CA ILE A 78 -12.01 2.30 9.42
C ILE A 78 -12.92 1.20 8.90
N THR A 79 -12.74 -0.04 9.38
CA THR A 79 -13.63 -1.15 9.01
C THR A 79 -15.04 -0.88 9.50
N SER A 80 -15.20 -0.43 10.76
CA SER A 80 -16.52 -0.10 11.31
C SER A 80 -17.20 1.03 10.53
N ILE A 81 -16.49 2.13 10.25
CA ILE A 81 -17.03 3.27 9.49
C ILE A 81 -17.45 2.82 8.08
N LEU A 82 -16.59 2.08 7.36
CA LEU A 82 -16.89 1.64 6.00
C LEU A 82 -18.05 0.65 5.96
N LEU A 83 -18.15 -0.28 6.92
CA LEU A 83 -19.27 -1.21 6.99
C LEU A 83 -20.59 -0.49 7.34
N CYS A 84 -20.54 0.50 8.24
CA CYS A 84 -21.71 1.32 8.57
C CYS A 84 -22.20 2.17 7.38
N ILE A 85 -21.32 2.54 6.46
CA ILE A 85 -21.69 3.26 5.23
C ILE A 85 -22.19 2.29 4.16
N LEU A 86 -21.45 1.22 3.88
CA LEU A 86 -21.68 0.42 2.69
C LEU A 86 -22.81 -0.61 2.86
N ILE A 87 -22.99 -1.21 4.05
CA ILE A 87 -24.02 -2.25 4.26
C ILE A 87 -25.44 -1.67 4.15
N PRO A 88 -25.83 -0.59 4.86
CA PRO A 88 -27.23 -0.15 4.90
C PRO A 88 -27.76 0.32 3.54
N PHE A 89 -26.87 0.81 2.68
CA PHE A 89 -27.23 1.38 1.39
C PHE A 89 -27.01 0.40 0.23
N ASN A 90 -26.71 -0.87 0.48
CA ASN A 90 -26.30 -1.82 -0.56
C ASN A 90 -25.19 -1.24 -1.45
N GLY A 91 -24.18 -0.62 -0.82
CA GLY A 91 -23.14 0.15 -1.49
C GLY A 91 -22.18 -0.68 -2.34
N MET A 92 -22.38 -1.99 -2.46
CA MET A 92 -21.59 -2.88 -3.29
C MET A 92 -22.52 -3.71 -4.16
N THR A 93 -22.47 -3.47 -5.46
CA THR A 93 -23.28 -4.17 -6.46
C THR A 93 -22.40 -4.75 -7.56
N TYR A 94 -22.89 -5.78 -8.24
CA TYR A 94 -22.24 -6.30 -9.43
C TYR A 94 -22.54 -5.36 -10.61
N LEU A 95 -21.50 -4.89 -11.29
CA LEU A 95 -21.60 -4.10 -12.50
C LEU A 95 -21.49 -5.04 -13.71
N PRO A 96 -22.57 -5.28 -14.46
CA PRO A 96 -22.57 -6.26 -15.55
C PRO A 96 -21.64 -5.87 -16.70
N ASN A 97 -21.52 -4.56 -17.01
CA ASN A 97 -20.70 -4.08 -18.11
C ASN A 97 -19.18 -4.27 -17.89
N ASP A 98 -18.75 -4.29 -16.63
CA ASP A 98 -17.34 -4.41 -16.25
C ASP A 98 -16.99 -5.80 -15.67
N HIS A 99 -17.99 -6.68 -15.51
CA HIS A 99 -17.90 -7.96 -14.83
C HIS A 99 -17.22 -7.87 -13.44
N PHE A 100 -17.50 -6.80 -12.71
CA PHE A 100 -16.80 -6.42 -11.48
C PHE A 100 -17.76 -5.98 -10.36
N CYS A 101 -17.42 -6.24 -9.09
CA CYS A 101 -18.24 -5.77 -7.96
C CYS A 101 -17.63 -4.52 -7.33
N ASN A 102 -18.37 -3.42 -7.36
CA ASN A 102 -17.96 -2.15 -6.80
C ASN A 102 -19.17 -1.33 -6.33
N THR A 103 -18.90 -0.19 -5.71
CA THR A 103 -19.92 0.84 -5.50
C THR A 103 -20.29 1.48 -6.84
N THR A 104 -21.55 1.33 -7.25
CA THR A 104 -22.13 2.08 -8.37
C THR A 104 -22.13 3.58 -8.06
N PHE A 105 -21.85 4.41 -9.07
CA PHE A 105 -21.83 5.86 -8.90
C PHE A 105 -23.23 6.43 -8.72
N THR A 106 -24.26 5.72 -9.18
CA THR A 106 -25.67 6.04 -8.88
C THR A 106 -25.99 6.03 -7.38
N ASN A 107 -25.26 5.26 -6.57
CA ASN A 107 -25.46 5.19 -5.12
C ASN A 107 -24.67 6.30 -4.40
N ILE A 108 -25.13 7.54 -4.60
CA ILE A 108 -24.58 8.76 -3.99
C ILE A 108 -24.34 8.63 -2.47
N PRO A 109 -25.29 8.08 -1.68
CA PRO A 109 -25.11 7.92 -0.23
C PRO A 109 -23.95 7.00 0.15
N SER A 110 -23.56 6.05 -0.71
CA SER A 110 -22.42 5.16 -0.47
C SER A 110 -21.12 5.73 -1.00
N ILE A 111 -21.13 6.28 -2.22
CA ILE A 111 -19.91 6.69 -2.92
C ILE A 111 -19.28 7.95 -2.32
N LEU A 112 -20.07 8.97 -1.97
CA LEU A 112 -19.52 10.23 -1.43
C LEU A 112 -18.84 10.04 -0.07
N PRO A 113 -19.46 9.39 0.93
CA PRO A 113 -18.79 9.14 2.20
C PRO A 113 -17.60 8.19 2.04
N THR A 114 -17.69 7.19 1.16
CA THR A 114 -16.57 6.28 0.89
C THR A 114 -15.38 7.03 0.26
N ALA A 115 -15.62 7.88 -0.74
CA ALA A 115 -14.59 8.74 -1.33
C ALA A 115 -13.97 9.69 -0.30
N PHE A 116 -14.79 10.23 0.60
CA PHE A 116 -14.30 11.08 1.69
C PHE A 116 -13.41 10.30 2.67
N VAL A 117 -13.88 9.16 3.19
CA VAL A 117 -13.18 8.34 4.19
C VAL A 117 -11.91 7.70 3.62
N VAL A 118 -11.96 7.19 2.39
CA VAL A 118 -10.87 6.43 1.78
C VAL A 118 -9.83 7.34 1.12
N TYR A 119 -10.21 8.51 0.62
CA TYR A 119 -9.32 9.33 -0.20
C TYR A 119 -9.18 10.78 0.30
N ILE A 120 -10.25 11.58 0.29
CA ILE A 120 -10.17 13.03 0.56
C ILE A 120 -9.71 13.31 1.99
N GLY A 121 -10.33 12.67 2.98
CA GLY A 121 -10.03 12.80 4.40
C GLY A 121 -8.57 12.45 4.70
N PRO A 122 -8.09 11.24 4.36
CA PRO A 122 -6.69 10.88 4.53
C PRO A 122 -5.71 11.85 3.88
N PHE A 123 -6.00 12.32 2.66
CA PHE A 123 -5.15 13.28 1.97
C PHE A 123 -5.08 14.63 2.71
N CYS A 124 -6.21 15.17 3.15
CA CYS A 124 -6.27 16.39 3.95
C CYS A 124 -5.49 16.24 5.27
N CYS A 125 -5.66 15.11 5.96
CA CYS A 125 -4.93 14.81 7.20
C CYS A 125 -3.42 14.75 6.98
N ILE A 126 -2.95 14.04 5.95
CA ILE A 126 -1.52 13.94 5.62
C ILE A 126 -0.95 15.33 5.27
N SER A 127 -1.67 16.09 4.44
CA SER A 127 -1.27 17.44 4.03
C SER A 127 -1.14 18.37 5.24
N PHE A 128 -2.13 18.34 6.15
CA PHE A 128 -2.10 19.12 7.37
C PHE A 128 -0.89 18.77 8.26
N ILE A 129 -0.62 17.47 8.46
CA ILE A 129 0.53 17.03 9.25
C ILE A 129 1.85 17.52 8.64
N TYR A 130 2.02 17.41 7.32
CA TYR A 130 3.26 17.84 6.66
C TYR A 130 3.44 19.35 6.63
N ILE A 131 2.36 20.12 6.47
CA ILE A 131 2.40 21.58 6.62
C ILE A 131 2.87 21.95 8.03
N HIS A 132 2.34 21.27 9.05
CA HIS A 132 2.73 21.51 10.44
C HIS A 132 4.21 21.16 10.69
N ILE A 133 4.68 20.01 10.21
CA ILE A 133 6.10 19.61 10.31
C ILE A 133 6.99 20.65 9.64
N THR A 134 6.63 21.10 8.43
CA THR A 134 7.43 22.06 7.66
C THR A 134 7.51 23.41 8.36
N ARG A 135 6.38 23.92 8.86
CA ARG A 135 6.35 25.17 9.66
C ARG A 135 7.20 25.06 10.92
N PHE A 136 7.14 23.93 11.63
CA PHE A 136 7.94 23.70 12.83
C PHE A 136 9.45 23.69 12.54
N ILE A 137 9.88 22.99 11.48
CA ILE A 137 11.29 22.94 11.08
C ILE A 137 11.79 24.34 10.70
N HIS A 138 11.00 25.09 9.93
CA HIS A 138 11.37 26.46 9.52
C HIS A 138 11.55 27.39 10.72
N GLN A 139 10.69 27.29 11.74
CA GLN A 139 10.80 28.09 12.96
C GLN A 139 12.03 27.73 13.81
N GLN A 140 12.48 26.48 13.81
CA GLN A 140 13.64 26.04 14.61
C GLN A 140 15.00 26.21 13.92
N GLY A 141 15.04 26.38 12.59
CA GLY A 141 16.29 26.39 11.81
C GLY A 141 17.38 27.37 12.28
N ASN A 142 16.98 28.49 12.89
CA ASN A 142 17.92 29.53 13.35
C ASN A 142 18.54 29.29 14.73
N LYS A 143 18.02 28.37 15.55
CA LYS A 143 18.44 28.21 16.96
C LYS A 143 19.06 26.85 17.30
N GLN A 144 19.28 26.00 16.30
CA GLN A 144 19.69 24.60 16.55
C GLN A 144 21.19 24.35 16.39
N THR A 145 21.70 23.45 17.25
CA THR A 145 23.07 22.93 17.21
C THR A 145 23.32 22.06 15.98
N LEU A 146 24.58 21.97 15.54
CA LEU A 146 24.99 21.28 14.31
C LEU A 146 24.60 19.78 14.30
N VAL A 147 24.65 19.11 15.47
CA VAL A 147 24.22 17.71 15.63
C VAL A 147 22.72 17.53 15.37
N ILE A 148 21.89 18.47 15.84
CA ILE A 148 20.44 18.43 15.61
C ILE A 148 20.15 18.65 14.12
N LYS A 149 20.86 19.58 13.47
CA LYS A 149 20.75 19.82 12.02
C LYS A 149 21.05 18.57 11.19
N GLN A 150 22.09 17.80 11.53
CA GLN A 150 22.40 16.55 10.82
C GLN A 150 21.31 15.48 11.00
N ARG A 151 20.71 15.38 12.19
CA ARG A 151 19.58 14.45 12.43
C ARG A 151 18.34 14.89 11.65
N GLN A 152 18.04 16.18 11.63
CA GLN A 152 16.95 16.75 10.85
C GLN A 152 17.14 16.56 9.34
N ALA A 153 18.36 16.68 8.81
CA ALA A 153 18.63 16.45 7.39
C ALA A 153 18.26 15.02 6.96
N ARG A 154 18.56 14.03 7.80
CA ARG A 154 18.11 12.64 7.56
C ARG A 154 16.59 12.53 7.60
N ASP A 155 15.94 13.09 8.61
CA ASP A 155 14.48 13.01 8.74
C ASP A 155 13.77 13.76 7.58
N LEU A 156 14.32 14.86 7.09
CA LEU A 156 13.88 15.60 5.90
C LEU A 156 13.99 14.77 4.61
N LEU A 157 15.08 14.04 4.41
CA LEU A 157 15.21 13.14 3.25
C LEU A 157 14.10 12.08 3.26
N ILE A 158 13.79 11.52 4.43
CA ILE A 158 12.73 10.54 4.53
C ILE A 158 11.36 11.21 4.35
N ILE A 159 11.14 12.44 4.84
CA ILE A 159 9.89 13.20 4.61
C ILE A 159 9.69 13.46 3.12
N ARG A 160 10.73 13.90 2.41
CA ARG A 160 10.70 14.13 0.96
C ARG A 160 10.27 12.86 0.21
N ARG A 161 10.79 11.69 0.61
CA ARG A 161 10.39 10.40 0.02
C ARG A 161 8.91 10.10 0.25
N ILE A 162 8.38 10.29 1.46
CA ILE A 162 6.94 10.07 1.70
C ILE A 162 6.10 11.08 0.93
N LEU A 163 6.49 12.35 0.88
CA LEU A 163 5.76 13.35 0.10
C LEU A 163 5.70 12.97 -1.37
N ILE A 164 6.80 12.49 -1.96
CA ILE A 164 6.79 11.97 -3.33
C ILE A 164 5.80 10.80 -3.48
N ILE A 165 5.82 9.84 -2.55
CA ILE A 165 4.89 8.70 -2.57
C ILE A 165 3.43 9.16 -2.46
N VAL A 166 3.13 10.07 -1.54
CA VAL A 166 1.77 10.62 -1.32
C VAL A 166 1.31 11.43 -2.54
N SER A 167 2.19 12.24 -3.13
CA SER A 167 1.88 12.98 -4.36
C SER A 167 1.63 12.04 -5.54
N LEU A 168 2.38 10.94 -5.66
CA LEU A 168 2.12 9.92 -6.68
C LEU A 168 0.75 9.25 -6.45
N LEU A 169 0.43 8.87 -5.21
CA LEU A 169 -0.90 8.34 -4.85
C LEU A 169 -2.04 9.31 -5.19
N LEU A 170 -1.84 10.61 -4.96
CA LEU A 170 -2.80 11.65 -5.34
C LEU A 170 -2.99 11.68 -6.86
N ILE A 171 -1.90 11.75 -7.63
CA ILE A 171 -1.97 11.78 -9.10
C ILE A 171 -2.71 10.54 -9.63
N LEU A 172 -2.49 9.38 -9.01
CA LEU A 172 -3.15 8.13 -9.37
C LEU A 172 -4.63 8.08 -9.01
N GLY A 173 -5.07 8.88 -8.02
CA GLY A 173 -6.49 9.04 -7.68
C GLY A 173 -7.22 10.06 -8.56
N ILE A 174 -6.50 10.90 -9.33
CA ILE A 174 -7.12 11.90 -10.22
C ILE A 174 -8.08 11.24 -11.24
N PRO A 175 -7.72 10.15 -11.96
CA PRO A 175 -8.65 9.48 -12.87
C PRO A 175 -9.99 9.13 -12.21
N ALA A 176 -9.96 8.56 -11.00
CA ALA A 176 -11.17 8.21 -10.26
C ALA A 176 -12.03 9.44 -9.96
N MET A 177 -11.42 10.52 -9.49
CA MET A 177 -12.13 11.77 -9.21
C MET A 177 -12.66 12.42 -10.48
N THR A 178 -11.93 12.35 -11.60
CA THR A 178 -12.38 12.90 -12.89
C THR A 178 -13.60 12.16 -13.42
N VAL A 179 -13.64 10.83 -13.34
CA VAL A 179 -14.82 10.08 -13.80
C VAL A 179 -15.99 10.25 -12.85
N LEU A 180 -15.75 10.33 -11.53
CA LEU A 180 -16.80 10.68 -10.58
C LEU A 180 -17.40 12.06 -10.87
N PHE A 181 -16.56 13.06 -11.16
CA PHE A 181 -17.01 14.40 -11.50
C PHE A 181 -17.76 14.43 -12.84
N MET A 182 -17.27 13.69 -13.85
CA MET A 182 -17.96 13.52 -15.13
C MET A 182 -19.34 12.89 -14.94
N PHE A 183 -19.47 11.87 -14.08
CA PHE A 183 -20.76 11.26 -13.75
C PHE A 183 -21.71 12.25 -13.07
N VAL A 184 -21.21 13.06 -12.13
CA VAL A 184 -22.04 14.08 -11.45
C VAL A 184 -22.58 15.13 -12.44
N ILE A 185 -21.84 15.46 -13.50
CA ILE A 185 -22.27 16.41 -14.53
C ILE A 185 -23.22 15.77 -15.55
N THR A 186 -22.87 14.58 -16.05
CA THR A 186 -23.57 13.95 -17.18
C THR A 186 -24.74 13.08 -16.75
N GLY A 187 -24.72 12.54 -15.53
CA GLY A 187 -25.66 11.55 -15.05
C GLY A 187 -25.46 10.14 -15.61
N GLU A 188 -24.44 9.92 -16.46
CA GLU A 188 -24.21 8.64 -17.14
C GLU A 188 -22.92 7.95 -16.67
N GLU A 189 -23.01 6.66 -16.37
CA GLU A 189 -21.85 5.84 -16.01
C GLU A 189 -21.10 5.39 -17.27
N HIS A 190 -19.81 5.70 -17.35
CA HIS A 190 -18.98 5.26 -18.47
C HIS A 190 -18.77 3.72 -18.43
N PRO A 191 -18.92 2.98 -19.54
CA PRO A 191 -18.87 1.52 -19.54
C PRO A 191 -17.49 0.93 -19.20
N LEU A 192 -16.43 1.73 -19.30
CA LEU A 192 -15.05 1.36 -18.95
C LEU A 192 -14.58 1.94 -17.61
N LEU A 193 -15.52 2.38 -16.78
CA LEU A 193 -15.25 3.06 -15.52
C LEU A 193 -14.32 2.25 -14.62
N ALA A 194 -14.64 0.98 -14.36
CA ALA A 194 -13.86 0.18 -13.43
C ALA A 194 -12.41 0.02 -13.91
N ARG A 195 -12.19 -0.16 -15.21
CA ARG A 195 -10.84 -0.33 -15.77
C ARG A 195 -10.00 0.92 -15.64
N ILE A 196 -10.57 2.08 -15.99
CA ILE A 196 -9.89 3.38 -15.90
C ILE A 196 -9.50 3.68 -14.46
N VAL A 197 -10.35 3.33 -13.49
CA VAL A 197 -10.12 3.61 -12.07
C VAL A 197 -9.16 2.61 -11.42
N PHE A 198 -9.36 1.31 -11.62
CA PHE A 198 -8.61 0.28 -10.88
C PHE A 198 -7.26 -0.06 -11.50
N PHE A 199 -7.05 0.19 -12.79
CA PHE A 199 -5.76 -0.06 -13.43
C PHE A 199 -4.63 0.81 -12.82
N PRO A 200 -4.76 2.15 -12.73
CA PRO A 200 -3.78 3.00 -12.06
C PRO A 200 -3.53 2.59 -10.61
N ILE A 201 -4.60 2.27 -9.86
CA ILE A 201 -4.49 1.82 -8.46
C ILE A 201 -3.65 0.54 -8.39
N SER A 202 -3.89 -0.43 -9.27
CA SER A 202 -3.15 -1.71 -9.28
C SER A 202 -1.67 -1.51 -9.59
N VAL A 203 -1.36 -0.70 -10.62
CA VAL A 203 0.02 -0.33 -10.97
C VAL A 203 0.68 0.42 -9.82
N SER A 204 -0.05 1.32 -9.15
CA SER A 204 0.46 2.08 -8.01
C SER A 204 0.84 1.20 -6.83
N GLN A 205 0.03 0.18 -6.53
CA GLN A 205 0.29 -0.72 -5.41
C GLN A 205 1.52 -1.60 -5.67
N ALA A 206 1.68 -2.07 -6.91
CA ALA A 206 2.89 -2.77 -7.33
C ALA A 206 4.12 -1.84 -7.24
N GLY A 207 4.01 -0.63 -7.79
CA GLY A 207 5.07 0.38 -7.73
C GLY A 207 5.44 0.77 -6.29
N LEU A 208 4.46 0.91 -5.40
CA LEU A 208 4.68 1.20 -3.98
C LEU A 208 5.41 0.06 -3.28
N SER A 209 5.04 -1.20 -3.56
CA SER A 209 5.70 -2.37 -2.98
C SER A 209 7.19 -2.40 -3.36
N VAL A 210 7.49 -2.11 -4.63
CA VAL A 210 8.86 -1.97 -5.14
C VAL A 210 9.57 -0.75 -4.50
N ALA A 211 8.89 0.39 -4.41
CA ALA A 211 9.46 1.61 -3.82
C ALA A 211 9.81 1.43 -2.33
N LEU A 212 8.98 0.70 -1.58
CA LEU A 212 9.24 0.35 -0.17
C LEU A 212 10.46 -0.56 -0.06
N LEU A 213 10.61 -1.53 -0.97
CA LEU A 213 11.78 -2.41 -1.03
C LEU A 213 13.09 -1.62 -1.17
N PHE A 214 13.11 -0.62 -2.04
CA PHE A 214 14.27 0.24 -2.26
C PHE A 214 14.47 1.32 -1.18
N SER A 215 13.39 1.77 -0.54
CA SER A 215 13.44 2.85 0.44
C SER A 215 13.94 2.40 1.81
N ILE A 216 13.73 1.14 2.18
CA ILE A 216 14.12 0.58 3.48
C ILE A 216 15.50 -0.10 3.34
N PRO A 217 16.60 0.51 3.85
CA PRO A 217 17.95 -0.02 3.66
C PRO A 217 18.14 -1.41 4.29
N GLN A 218 17.46 -1.67 5.41
CA GLN A 218 17.49 -2.98 6.06
C GLN A 218 16.93 -4.08 5.15
N LEU A 219 15.81 -3.79 4.47
CA LEU A 219 15.17 -4.75 3.59
C LEU A 219 16.01 -4.99 2.33
N LYS A 220 16.60 -3.93 1.77
CA LYS A 220 17.60 -4.03 0.69
C LYS A 220 18.77 -4.95 1.09
N ASN A 221 19.31 -4.79 2.29
CA ASN A 221 20.43 -5.62 2.76
C ASN A 221 20.03 -7.09 2.93
N ILE A 222 18.81 -7.38 3.39
CA ILE A 222 18.27 -8.75 3.50
C ILE A 222 18.10 -9.37 2.11
N VAL A 223 17.56 -8.63 1.13
CA VAL A 223 17.40 -9.14 -0.24
C VAL A 223 18.75 -9.43 -0.88
N LEU A 224 19.72 -8.52 -0.74
CA LEU A 224 21.08 -8.72 -1.26
C LEU A 224 21.77 -9.92 -0.60
N SER A 225 21.61 -10.13 0.71
CA SER A 225 22.22 -11.27 1.39
C SER A 225 21.61 -12.61 0.94
N LEU A 226 20.30 -12.64 0.67
CA LEU A 226 19.63 -13.82 0.08
C LEU A 226 20.13 -14.11 -1.33
N GLN A 227 20.29 -13.10 -2.18
CA GLN A 227 20.81 -13.28 -3.55
C GLN A 227 22.25 -13.83 -3.56
N LEU A 228 23.11 -13.33 -2.66
CA LEU A 228 24.48 -13.82 -2.52
C LEU A 228 24.52 -15.28 -2.06
N LYS A 229 23.62 -15.69 -1.15
CA LYS A 229 23.50 -17.07 -0.66
C LYS A 229 23.00 -18.04 -1.74
N THR A 230 22.07 -17.60 -2.60
CA THR A 230 21.62 -18.41 -3.74
C THR A 230 22.72 -18.56 -4.80
N SER A 231 23.59 -17.55 -4.95
CA SER A 231 24.70 -17.56 -5.92
C SER A 231 25.89 -18.41 -5.49
N THR A 232 26.00 -18.78 -4.21
CA THR A 232 27.10 -19.62 -3.68
C THR A 232 26.81 -21.13 -3.76
N VAL A 233 25.65 -21.53 -4.29
CA VAL A 233 25.38 -22.93 -4.64
C VAL A 233 25.94 -23.21 -6.04
N THR A 234 27.27 -23.16 -6.17
CA THR A 234 28.00 -23.70 -7.32
C THR A 234 28.10 -25.23 -7.22
N PRO A 235 28.13 -25.92 -8.36
CA PRO A 235 27.80 -27.34 -8.47
C PRO A 235 28.78 -28.19 -7.70
N VAL A 236 28.24 -29.23 -7.04
CA VAL A 236 29.01 -30.40 -6.68
C VAL A 236 29.57 -30.96 -7.98
N ASN A 237 30.79 -30.55 -8.32
CA ASN A 237 31.65 -31.32 -9.20
C ASN A 237 31.81 -32.66 -8.50
N ARG A 238 30.99 -33.63 -8.91
CA ARG A 238 31.29 -35.05 -8.80
C ARG A 238 32.60 -35.26 -9.55
N ALA A 239 33.71 -35.00 -8.88
CA ALA A 239 34.95 -35.70 -9.12
C ALA A 239 34.69 -37.16 -8.72
N VAL A 240 34.00 -37.90 -9.59
CA VAL A 240 34.21 -39.34 -9.73
C VAL A 240 35.58 -39.47 -10.38
N GLN A 241 36.61 -39.26 -9.57
CA GLN A 241 37.98 -39.40 -9.98
C GLN A 241 38.70 -40.18 -8.88
N GLY A 242 38.73 -41.50 -9.09
CA GLY A 242 39.80 -42.37 -8.61
C GLY A 242 39.77 -42.76 -7.14
N THR A 243 39.13 -43.89 -6.84
CA THR A 243 39.74 -44.88 -5.93
C THR A 243 39.32 -46.29 -6.31
N ILE A 244 39.67 -46.68 -7.54
CA ILE A 244 40.08 -48.07 -7.81
C ILE A 244 41.56 -48.09 -7.48
N GLN A 245 41.95 -48.46 -6.25
CA GLN A 245 43.29 -49.01 -6.02
C GLN A 245 43.31 -50.05 -4.91
N MET A 246 43.76 -51.23 -5.36
CA MET A 246 44.63 -52.17 -4.67
C MET A 246 44.01 -52.99 -3.54
N ASN A 247 43.21 -53.91 -4.06
CA ASN A 247 43.05 -55.24 -3.54
C ASN A 247 44.39 -56.02 -3.64
N THR A 248 44.75 -56.65 -2.52
CA THR A 248 45.17 -58.06 -2.39
C THR A 248 46.66 -58.49 -2.52
N ILE A 249 47.08 -59.20 -1.46
CA ILE A 249 48.07 -60.32 -1.34
C ILE A 249 49.56 -59.97 -1.23
N ALA A 250 50.03 -59.82 0.01
CA ALA A 250 51.36 -60.25 0.40
C ALA A 250 51.24 -61.69 0.96
N GLY A 251 51.77 -62.65 0.21
CA GLY A 251 51.87 -64.05 0.58
C GLY A 251 53.04 -64.34 1.50
N THR A 252 52.76 -65.20 2.46
CA THR A 252 53.65 -65.93 3.36
C THR A 252 54.49 -67.00 2.64
N GLN A 253 55.63 -67.30 3.26
CA GLN A 253 56.54 -68.47 3.14
C GLN A 253 57.81 -68.26 2.30
#